data_AF-A0A4Y2UQU0-F1
#
_entry.id   AF-A0A4Y2UQU0-F1
#
_cell.length_a   1.000
_cell.length_b   1.000
_cell.length_c   1.000
_cell.angle_alpha   90.00
_cell.angle_beta   90.00
_cell.angle_gamma   90.00
#
_symmetry.space_group_name_H-M   'P 1'
#
loop_
_entity.id
_entity.type
_entity.pdbx_description
1 polymer ?
#
loop_
_entity_poly.entity_id
_entity_poly.type
_entity_poly.pdbx_seq_one_letter_code
_entity_poly.pdbx_strand_id
1 'polypeptide(L)'
;MHSPCGSINPHSPCMKDGICTKLYPRHVLKETQTGQDGYPQYRHRSSQDEEFTGNITFRGLEVSVENTWIVQYCPLLKKIFNAHINIEYCNSVKSIKYVCKYVNKGSDTATFELTRGENDLNEFQQYQMGRYISSSEAVWRIFNFPIHERHPTVIHLSVHLENGQRVYFRTENAA
;
A
#
# COMPACT_ATOMS: atom_id res chain seq x y z
N MET A 1 -5.09 -16.21 -3.43
CA MET A 1 -5.36 -16.59 -4.84
C MET A 1 -6.03 -15.40 -5.51
N HIS A 2 -5.69 -15.10 -6.77
CA HIS A 2 -6.43 -14.10 -7.53
C HIS A 2 -7.78 -14.68 -7.97
N SER A 3 -8.87 -13.95 -7.77
CA SER A 3 -10.19 -14.40 -8.21
C SER A 3 -10.23 -14.56 -9.74
N PRO A 4 -11.02 -15.52 -10.28
CA PRO A 4 -11.18 -15.67 -11.72
C PRO A 4 -11.56 -14.34 -12.39
N CYS A 5 -10.84 -14.01 -13.46
CA CYS A 5 -11.01 -12.80 -14.27
C CYS A 5 -10.73 -13.13 -15.74
N GLY A 6 -10.67 -12.11 -16.61
CA GLY A 6 -10.46 -12.33 -18.04
C GLY A 6 -11.72 -12.88 -18.70
N SER A 7 -11.58 -13.85 -19.59
CA SER A 7 -12.69 -14.54 -20.24
C SER A 7 -13.62 -15.24 -19.26
N ILE A 8 -13.10 -15.72 -18.12
CA ILE A 8 -13.87 -16.44 -17.10
C ILE A 8 -14.82 -15.50 -16.36
N ASN A 9 -14.38 -14.25 -16.12
CA ASN A 9 -15.22 -13.23 -15.50
C ASN A 9 -14.83 -11.81 -15.96
N PRO A 10 -15.40 -11.34 -17.09
CA PRO A 10 -15.09 -10.03 -17.67
C PRO A 10 -15.49 -8.86 -16.77
N HIS A 11 -16.42 -9.07 -15.84
CA HIS A 11 -16.93 -8.05 -14.92
C HIS A 11 -16.12 -7.95 -13.61
N SER A 12 -14.97 -8.63 -13.52
CA SER A 12 -14.12 -8.53 -12.33
C SER A 12 -13.60 -7.10 -12.14
N PRO A 13 -13.48 -6.58 -10.90
CA PRO A 13 -12.99 -5.21 -10.66
C PRO A 13 -11.58 -4.93 -11.19
N CYS A 14 -10.78 -5.99 -11.40
CA CYS A 14 -9.45 -5.89 -11.98
C CYS A 14 -9.45 -5.74 -13.51
N MET A 15 -10.59 -5.92 -14.20
CA MET A 15 -10.68 -5.84 -15.66
C MET A 15 -10.80 -4.39 -16.12
N LYS A 16 -9.99 -4.03 -17.12
CA LYS A 16 -10.08 -2.74 -17.81
C LYS A 16 -9.73 -2.97 -19.28
N ASP A 17 -10.55 -2.45 -20.19
CA ASP A 17 -10.35 -2.57 -21.64
C ASP A 17 -10.15 -4.03 -22.11
N GLY A 18 -10.88 -4.96 -21.48
CA GLY A 18 -10.79 -6.40 -21.77
C GLY A 18 -9.56 -7.11 -21.19
N ILE A 19 -8.67 -6.40 -20.49
CA ILE A 19 -7.42 -6.94 -19.93
C ILE A 19 -7.45 -6.87 -18.41
N CYS A 20 -6.92 -7.91 -17.75
CA CYS A 20 -6.71 -7.86 -16.31
C CYS A 20 -5.58 -6.88 -15.98
N THR A 21 -5.90 -5.77 -15.29
CA THR A 21 -4.93 -4.76 -14.84
C THR A 21 -3.88 -5.32 -13.85
N LYS A 22 -4.14 -6.50 -13.28
CA LYS A 22 -3.23 -7.22 -12.38
C LYS A 22 -2.41 -8.29 -13.11
N LEU A 23 -2.57 -8.40 -14.44
CA LEU A 23 -1.84 -9.30 -15.33
C LEU A 23 -2.02 -10.79 -14.97
N TYR A 24 -3.25 -11.17 -14.62
CA TYR A 24 -3.63 -12.56 -14.38
C TYR A 24 -4.39 -13.15 -15.58
N PRO A 25 -4.20 -14.45 -15.88
CA PRO A 25 -3.20 -15.35 -15.26
C PRO A 25 -1.75 -14.93 -15.58
N ARG A 26 -0.83 -15.13 -14.63
CA ARG A 26 0.58 -14.78 -14.79
C ARG A 26 1.27 -15.74 -15.76
N HIS A 27 2.29 -15.27 -16.46
CA HIS A 27 3.12 -16.13 -17.29
C HIS A 27 3.93 -17.11 -16.43
N VAL A 28 4.05 -18.35 -16.89
CA VAL A 28 4.95 -19.34 -16.32
C VAL A 28 6.39 -18.93 -16.61
N LEU A 29 7.22 -18.90 -15.57
CA LEU A 29 8.64 -18.57 -15.67
C LEU A 29 9.42 -19.58 -14.83
N LYS A 30 10.51 -20.13 -15.38
CA LYS A 30 11.36 -21.11 -14.68
C LYS A 30 12.17 -20.50 -13.54
N GLU A 31 12.52 -19.22 -13.65
CA GLU A 31 13.31 -18.48 -12.68
C GLU A 31 12.79 -17.05 -12.54
N THR A 32 13.04 -16.43 -11.39
CA THR A 32 12.70 -15.02 -11.16
C THR A 32 13.69 -14.14 -11.90
N GLN A 33 13.18 -13.22 -12.71
CA GLN A 33 14.00 -12.34 -13.56
C GLN A 33 13.67 -10.87 -13.27
N THR A 34 14.59 -9.97 -13.60
CA THR A 34 14.30 -8.53 -13.52
C THR A 34 13.58 -8.10 -14.79
N GLY A 35 12.37 -7.55 -14.66
CA GLY A 35 11.59 -7.02 -15.77
C GLY A 35 12.18 -5.71 -16.32
N GLN A 36 11.83 -5.37 -17.56
CA GLN A 36 12.32 -4.16 -18.23
C GLN A 36 11.91 -2.85 -17.54
N ASP A 37 10.80 -2.87 -16.79
CA ASP A 37 10.30 -1.74 -16.01
C ASP A 37 10.93 -1.64 -14.61
N GLY A 38 11.84 -2.56 -14.27
CA GLY A 38 12.51 -2.66 -12.98
C GLY A 38 11.73 -3.44 -11.92
N TYR A 39 10.54 -3.96 -12.24
CA TYR A 39 9.83 -4.87 -11.36
C TYR A 39 10.25 -6.32 -11.63
N PRO A 40 10.38 -7.15 -10.59
CA PRO A 40 10.67 -8.56 -10.77
C PRO A 40 9.51 -9.28 -11.47
N GLN A 41 9.86 -10.16 -12.39
CA GLN A 41 8.98 -11.18 -12.93
C GLN A 41 9.28 -12.49 -12.21
N TYR A 42 8.37 -12.92 -11.33
CA TYR A 42 8.62 -14.07 -10.47
C TYR A 42 8.52 -15.39 -11.20
N ARG A 43 9.31 -16.36 -10.74
CA ARG A 43 9.13 -17.77 -11.08
C ARG A 43 7.68 -18.20 -10.74
N HIS A 44 6.96 -18.68 -11.75
CA HIS A 44 5.73 -19.43 -11.58
C HIS A 44 5.97 -20.84 -12.12
N ARG A 45 5.90 -21.85 -11.25
CA ARG A 45 6.08 -23.25 -11.62
C ARG A 45 4.93 -23.70 -12.51
N SER A 46 5.25 -24.37 -13.62
CA SER A 46 4.26 -24.94 -14.52
C SER A 46 3.64 -26.20 -13.93
N SER A 47 2.40 -26.49 -14.31
CA SER A 47 1.69 -27.74 -13.98
C SER A 47 2.42 -29.00 -14.48
N GLN A 48 3.32 -28.86 -15.48
CA GLN A 48 4.16 -29.95 -15.99
C GLN A 48 5.37 -30.24 -15.08
N ASP A 49 5.79 -29.28 -14.25
CA ASP A 49 6.92 -29.48 -13.33
C ASP A 49 6.44 -30.06 -11.98
N GLU A 50 5.24 -29.70 -11.53
CA GLU A 50 4.56 -30.24 -10.34
C GLU A 50 3.03 -30.16 -10.57
N GLU A 51 2.33 -31.27 -10.40
CA GLU A 51 0.89 -31.47 -10.68
C GLU A 51 0.00 -30.77 -9.63
N PHE A 52 0.04 -29.43 -9.59
CA PHE A 52 -0.83 -28.62 -8.73
C PHE A 52 -1.83 -27.82 -9.56
N THR A 53 -2.80 -28.54 -10.13
CA THR A 53 -4.02 -27.97 -10.68
C THR A 53 -5.13 -28.13 -9.64
N GLY A 54 -5.72 -27.03 -9.21
CA GLY A 54 -6.84 -27.05 -8.27
C GLY A 54 -8.13 -26.63 -8.97
N ASN A 55 -9.20 -27.39 -8.79
CA ASN A 55 -10.52 -26.93 -9.21
C ASN A 55 -11.14 -26.07 -8.11
N ILE A 56 -11.65 -24.90 -8.48
CA ILE A 56 -12.42 -24.04 -7.59
C ILE A 56 -13.82 -23.86 -8.14
N THR A 57 -14.82 -23.79 -7.26
CA THR A 57 -16.17 -23.40 -7.65
C THR A 57 -16.27 -21.88 -7.63
N PHE A 58 -16.51 -21.26 -8.78
CA PHE A 58 -16.74 -19.83 -8.92
C PHE A 58 -18.13 -19.59 -9.52
N ARG A 59 -19.03 -18.99 -8.74
CA ARG A 59 -20.43 -18.73 -9.14
C ARG A 59 -21.16 -19.97 -9.69
N GLY A 60 -20.91 -21.14 -9.11
CA GLY A 60 -21.50 -22.41 -9.54
C GLY A 60 -20.82 -23.06 -10.75
N LEU A 61 -19.80 -22.42 -11.34
CA LEU A 61 -18.97 -23.00 -12.39
C LEU A 61 -17.71 -23.61 -11.76
N GLU A 62 -17.33 -24.82 -12.15
CA GLU A 62 -16.00 -25.33 -11.84
C GLU A 62 -14.97 -24.68 -12.77
N VAL A 63 -13.98 -24.02 -12.16
CA VAL A 63 -12.86 -23.41 -12.85
C VAL A 63 -11.60 -24.14 -12.44
N SER A 64 -10.89 -24.67 -13.41
CA SER A 64 -9.57 -25.24 -13.19
C SER A 64 -8.53 -24.12 -13.08
N VAL A 65 -7.79 -24.11 -11.98
CA VAL A 65 -6.87 -23.03 -11.61
C VAL A 65 -5.47 -23.59 -11.41
N GLU A 66 -4.53 -23.01 -12.13
CA GLU A 66 -3.11 -23.34 -12.05
C GLU A 66 -2.35 -22.35 -11.15
N ASN A 67 -1.07 -22.63 -10.90
CA ASN A 67 -0.15 -21.75 -10.18
C ASN A 67 -0.02 -20.33 -10.77
N THR A 68 -0.42 -20.14 -12.02
CA THR A 68 -0.46 -18.83 -12.70
C THR A 68 -1.48 -17.85 -12.08
N TRP A 69 -2.44 -18.36 -11.29
CA TRP A 69 -3.45 -17.57 -10.57
C TRP A 69 -3.09 -17.31 -9.09
N ILE A 70 -1.98 -17.89 -8.61
CA ILE A 70 -1.56 -17.76 -7.23
C ILE A 70 -0.72 -16.48 -7.08
N VAL A 71 -1.14 -15.61 -6.17
CA VAL A 71 -0.34 -14.46 -5.73
C VAL A 71 0.89 -14.98 -4.99
N GLN A 72 2.07 -14.43 -5.32
CA GLN A 72 3.34 -14.85 -4.75
C GLN A 72 3.31 -14.80 -3.22
N TYR A 73 3.95 -15.76 -2.58
CA TYR A 73 4.06 -15.83 -1.13
C TYR A 73 5.31 -16.58 -0.72
N CYS A 74 5.78 -16.37 0.52
CA CYS A 74 6.77 -17.25 1.13
C CYS A 74 6.07 -18.31 1.99
N PRO A 75 6.29 -19.61 1.71
CA PRO A 75 5.75 -20.68 2.53
C PRO A 75 6.16 -20.60 4.00
N LEU A 76 7.39 -20.12 4.29
CA LEU A 76 7.87 -19.94 5.65
C LEU A 76 7.07 -18.87 6.40
N LEU A 77 6.95 -17.67 5.83
CA LEU A 77 6.17 -16.59 6.46
C LEU A 77 4.69 -16.95 6.59
N LYS A 78 4.12 -17.62 5.57
CA LYS A 78 2.74 -18.13 5.63
C LYS A 78 2.54 -19.07 6.82
N LYS A 79 3.47 -19.99 7.06
CA LYS A 79 3.40 -20.94 8.19
C LYS A 79 3.57 -20.24 9.54
N ILE A 80 4.52 -19.30 9.64
CA ILE A 80 4.80 -18.58 10.88
C ILE A 80 3.61 -17.72 11.32
N PHE A 81 3.00 -16.99 10.37
CA PHE A 81 1.96 -16.01 10.69
C PHE A 81 0.53 -16.50 10.42
N ASN A 82 0.38 -17.74 9.92
CA ASN A 82 -0.90 -18.30 9.48
C ASN A 82 -1.70 -17.35 8.57
N ALA A 83 -0.98 -16.60 7.71
CA ALA A 83 -1.55 -15.56 6.86
C ALA A 83 -0.94 -15.63 5.46
N HIS A 84 -1.72 -15.30 4.42
CA HIS A 84 -1.15 -15.15 3.07
C HIS A 84 -0.43 -13.80 2.99
N ILE A 85 0.91 -13.87 2.95
CA ILE A 85 1.78 -12.71 2.90
C ILE A 85 2.33 -12.59 1.48
N ASN A 86 1.91 -11.53 0.79
CA ASN A 86 2.47 -11.14 -0.49
C ASN A 86 3.90 -10.62 -0.29
N ILE A 87 4.86 -11.12 -1.06
CA ILE A 87 6.25 -10.66 -1.01
C ILE A 87 6.61 -10.01 -2.32
N GLU A 88 7.11 -8.78 -2.23
CA GLU A 88 7.58 -8.01 -3.38
C GLU A 88 9.08 -7.70 -3.26
N TYR A 89 9.87 -8.16 -4.22
CA TYR A 89 11.26 -7.76 -4.41
C TYR A 89 11.30 -6.39 -5.10
N CYS A 90 11.94 -5.42 -4.43
CA CYS A 90 12.01 -4.03 -4.88
C CYS A 90 13.44 -3.70 -5.26
N ASN A 91 13.74 -3.61 -6.56
CA ASN A 91 15.10 -3.28 -7.04
C ASN A 91 15.14 -2.06 -7.98
N SER A 92 14.01 -1.37 -8.17
CA SER A 92 13.95 -0.16 -8.98
C SER A 92 13.56 1.05 -8.16
N VAL A 93 13.96 2.24 -8.62
CA VAL A 93 13.50 3.53 -8.05
C VAL A 93 11.97 3.61 -8.04
N LYS A 94 11.28 3.02 -9.02
CA LYS A 94 9.81 2.96 -9.05
C LYS A 94 9.26 2.12 -7.88
N SER A 95 9.86 0.96 -7.61
CA SER A 95 9.47 0.09 -6.50
C SER A 95 9.79 0.72 -5.14
N ILE A 96 10.94 1.40 -5.00
CA ILE A 96 11.28 2.14 -3.77
C ILE A 96 10.29 3.29 -3.55
N LYS A 97 10.00 4.08 -4.60
CA LYS A 97 8.97 5.13 -4.55
C LYS A 97 7.62 4.57 -4.14
N TYR A 98 7.27 3.36 -4.61
CA TYR A 98 6.05 2.68 -4.21
C TYR A 98 6.07 2.39 -2.71
N VAL A 99 7.08 1.70 -2.16
CA VAL A 99 7.18 1.43 -0.71
C VAL A 99 7.14 2.72 0.10
N CYS A 100 7.94 3.73 -0.26
CA CYS A 100 7.93 5.02 0.40
C CYS A 100 6.55 5.69 0.33
N LYS A 101 5.82 5.56 -0.79
CA LYS A 101 4.45 6.04 -0.90
C LYS A 101 3.58 5.37 0.16
N TYR A 102 3.61 4.04 0.35
CA TYR A 102 2.74 3.37 1.33
C TYR A 102 3.13 3.63 2.78
N VAL A 103 4.42 3.72 3.08
CA VAL A 103 4.92 4.08 4.41
C VAL A 103 4.54 5.52 4.78
N ASN A 104 4.65 6.44 3.82
CA ASN A 104 4.36 7.87 4.05
C ASN A 104 2.96 8.27 3.58
N LYS A 105 2.14 7.32 3.11
CA LYS A 105 0.72 7.56 2.85
C LYS A 105 0.13 7.69 4.23
N GLY A 106 -0.08 8.94 4.64
CA GLY A 106 -0.55 9.26 5.98
C GLY A 106 -1.74 8.38 6.35
N SER A 107 -1.83 8.08 7.64
CA SER A 107 -2.96 7.41 8.27
C SER A 107 -4.31 7.89 7.73
N ASP A 108 -5.24 6.96 7.56
CA ASP A 108 -6.62 7.26 7.23
C ASP A 108 -7.16 8.34 8.16
N THR A 109 -7.75 9.37 7.56
CA THR A 109 -8.29 10.52 8.28
C THR A 109 -9.79 10.36 8.32
N ALA A 110 -10.37 10.53 9.50
CA ALA A 110 -11.79 10.49 9.71
C ALA A 110 -12.23 11.80 10.36
N THR A 111 -13.33 12.35 9.87
CA THR A 111 -13.98 13.52 10.46
C THR A 111 -15.17 13.02 11.27
N PHE A 112 -15.24 13.41 12.53
CA PHE A 112 -16.32 13.02 13.43
C PHE A 112 -17.04 14.28 13.90
N GLU A 113 -18.37 14.18 14.01
CA GLU A 113 -19.21 15.22 14.56
C GLU A 113 -19.36 15.01 16.08
N LEU A 114 -19.08 16.05 16.85
CA LEU A 114 -19.31 16.08 18.28
C LEU A 114 -20.64 16.79 18.54
N THR A 115 -21.68 16.01 18.81
CA THR A 115 -22.98 16.58 19.20
C THR A 115 -22.88 17.13 20.63
N ARG A 116 -22.70 18.45 20.76
CA ARG A 116 -22.92 19.17 22.02
C ARG A 116 -24.35 19.70 22.07
N GLY A 117 -24.89 19.82 23.28
CA GLY A 117 -26.27 20.25 23.52
C GLY A 117 -26.65 21.53 22.78
N GLU A 118 -27.96 21.67 22.49
CA GLU A 118 -28.61 22.50 21.46
C GLU A 118 -28.22 23.99 21.34
N ASN A 119 -27.36 24.55 22.21
CA ASN A 119 -27.13 25.99 22.34
C ASN A 119 -25.70 26.48 22.00
N ASP A 120 -24.78 25.63 21.54
CA ASP A 120 -23.43 26.05 21.13
C ASP A 120 -23.17 25.77 19.63
N LEU A 121 -23.56 26.72 18.77
CA LEU A 121 -23.42 26.65 17.30
C LEU A 121 -22.02 27.10 16.83
N ASN A 122 -20.96 26.43 17.29
CA ASN A 122 -19.61 26.69 16.78
C ASN A 122 -19.14 25.55 15.86
N GLU A 123 -19.17 25.79 14.55
CA GLU A 123 -18.78 24.83 13.49
C GLU A 123 -17.36 24.24 13.73
N PHE A 124 -16.43 25.04 14.27
CA PHE A 124 -15.06 24.59 14.59
C PHE A 124 -15.00 23.62 15.77
N GLN A 125 -15.97 23.68 16.68
CA GLN A 125 -16.07 22.73 17.79
C GLN A 125 -16.94 21.52 17.45
N GLN A 126 -17.79 21.65 16.43
CA GLN A 126 -18.73 20.63 16.00
C GLN A 126 -18.04 19.50 15.22
N TYR A 127 -16.98 19.79 14.46
CA TYR A 127 -16.26 18.78 13.68
C TYR A 127 -14.82 18.63 14.13
N GLN A 128 -14.42 17.40 14.44
CA GLN A 128 -13.03 17.06 14.77
C GLN A 128 -12.45 16.09 13.75
N MET A 129 -11.25 16.40 13.27
CA MET A 129 -10.51 15.51 12.36
C MET A 129 -9.52 14.68 13.16
N GLY A 130 -9.70 13.37 13.11
CA GLY A 130 -8.79 12.38 13.68
C GLY A 130 -8.00 11.65 12.60
N ARG A 131 -6.79 11.21 12.94
CA ARG A 131 -5.99 10.32 12.11
C ARG A 131 -5.85 8.96 12.80
N TYR A 132 -6.12 7.89 12.06
CA TYR A 132 -5.95 6.54 12.57
C TYR A 132 -4.47 6.22 12.79
N ILE A 133 -4.06 6.10 14.05
CA ILE A 133 -2.73 5.58 14.38
C ILE A 133 -2.84 4.08 14.68
N SER A 134 -1.92 3.30 14.13
CA SER A 134 -1.84 1.87 14.44
C SER A 134 -1.51 1.66 15.93
N SER A 135 -1.91 0.51 16.49
CA SER A 135 -1.66 0.21 17.92
C SER A 135 -0.18 0.29 18.30
N SER A 136 0.72 -0.15 17.41
CA SER A 136 2.16 -0.07 17.62
C SER A 136 2.67 1.37 17.61
N GLU A 137 2.23 2.20 16.66
CA GLU A 137 2.58 3.63 16.61
C GLU A 137 2.05 4.39 17.83
N ALA A 138 0.83 4.08 18.28
CA ALA A 138 0.23 4.69 19.47
C ALA A 138 1.08 4.44 20.72
N VAL A 139 1.49 3.19 20.94
CA VAL A 139 2.38 2.83 22.06
C VAL A 139 3.73 3.56 21.94
N TRP A 140 4.31 3.62 20.74
CA TRP A 140 5.56 4.33 20.48
C TRP A 140 5.47 5.83 20.84
N ARG A 141 4.34 6.46 20.50
CA ARG A 141 4.04 7.86 20.82
C ARG A 141 3.81 8.06 22.32
N ILE A 142 3.07 7.18 22.99
CA ILE A 142 2.81 7.24 24.44
C ILE A 142 4.12 7.20 25.22
N PHE A 143 5.05 6.34 24.81
CA PHE A 143 6.38 6.25 25.43
C PHE A 143 7.38 7.30 24.92
N ASN A 144 6.95 8.22 24.06
CA ASN A 144 7.77 9.29 23.48
C ASN A 144 9.09 8.78 22.85
N PHE A 145 9.04 7.62 22.21
CA PHE A 145 10.18 7.08 21.49
C PHE A 145 10.39 7.84 20.17
N PRO A 146 11.64 7.95 19.67
CA PRO A 146 11.91 8.51 18.34
C PRO A 146 11.15 7.73 17.27
N ILE A 147 10.31 8.44 16.50
CA ILE A 147 9.42 7.85 15.48
C ILE A 147 10.09 7.84 14.10
N HIS A 148 10.90 8.85 13.83
CA HIS A 148 11.62 8.99 12.57
C HIS A 148 12.94 9.69 12.79
N GLU A 149 13.96 9.23 12.07
CA GLU A 149 15.26 9.88 11.96
C GLU A 149 15.53 10.04 10.46
N ARG A 150 15.97 11.22 10.03
CA ARG A 150 16.33 11.51 8.64
C ARG A 150 17.72 12.13 8.62
N HIS A 151 18.62 11.54 7.83
CA HIS A 151 19.96 12.07 7.61
C HIS A 151 20.20 12.23 6.10
N PRO A 152 20.42 13.44 5.57
CA PRO A 152 20.40 14.73 6.27
C PRO A 152 18.98 15.16 6.70
N THR A 153 18.89 16.06 7.67
CA THR A 153 17.60 16.59 8.15
C THR A 153 16.91 17.37 7.04
N VAL A 154 15.69 16.94 6.66
CA VAL A 154 14.85 17.65 5.71
C VAL A 154 13.88 18.55 6.50
N ILE A 155 14.02 19.86 6.35
CA ILE A 155 13.15 20.86 7.01
C ILE A 155 12.12 21.33 5.98
N HIS A 156 10.83 21.27 6.33
CA HIS A 156 9.79 21.85 5.50
C HIS A 156 9.73 23.36 5.74
N LEU A 157 10.12 24.15 4.73
CA LEU A 157 9.98 25.60 4.81
C LEU A 157 8.49 25.98 4.76
N SER A 158 8.12 26.99 5.54
CA SER A 158 6.79 27.60 5.47
C SER A 158 6.59 28.21 4.07
N VAL A 159 5.53 27.82 3.38
CA VAL A 159 5.15 28.43 2.11
C VAL A 159 4.42 29.73 2.43
N HIS A 160 5.00 30.86 2.01
CA HIS A 160 4.39 32.18 2.15
C HIS A 160 3.94 32.69 0.79
N LEU A 161 2.85 33.47 0.78
CA LEU A 161 2.48 34.29 -0.36
C LEU A 161 3.53 35.39 -0.56
N GLU A 162 3.60 35.94 -1.77
CA GLU A 162 4.46 37.07 -2.09
C GLU A 162 4.22 38.21 -1.06
N ASN A 163 5.29 38.72 -0.45
CA ASN A 163 5.28 39.72 0.62
C ASN A 163 4.65 39.30 1.97
N GLY A 164 4.29 38.03 2.16
CA GLY A 164 3.72 37.49 3.41
C GLY A 164 4.75 37.04 4.46
N GLN A 165 6.05 37.15 4.16
CA GLN A 165 7.13 36.65 5.01
C GLN A 165 7.72 37.81 5.83
N ARG A 166 7.23 37.98 7.07
CA ARG A 166 7.76 39.02 7.98
C ARG A 166 9.02 38.50 8.67
N VAL A 167 10.19 38.91 8.17
CA VAL A 167 11.50 38.60 8.77
C VAL A 167 11.93 39.76 9.65
N TYR A 168 12.23 39.48 10.92
CA TYR A 168 12.82 40.45 11.84
C TYR A 168 14.31 40.20 11.94
N PHE A 169 15.10 41.18 11.54
CA PHE A 169 16.54 41.18 11.78
C PHE A 169 16.82 41.73 13.18
N ARG A 170 17.46 40.93 14.02
CA ARG A 170 18.09 41.38 15.27
C ARG A 170 19.60 41.44 15.03
N THR A 171 20.31 42.11 15.93
CA THR A 171 21.78 42.26 15.85
C THR A 171 22.52 40.92 15.81
N GLU A 172 21.86 39.85 16.26
CA GLU A 172 22.36 38.47 16.39
C GLU A 172 22.34 37.70 15.05
N ASN A 173 21.44 38.06 14.14
CA ASN A 173 21.14 37.33 12.89
C ASN A 173 21.22 38.23 11.64
N ALA A 174 21.64 39.48 11.81
CA ALA A 174 22.03 40.39 10.73
C ALA A 174 23.57 40.33 10.56
N ALA A 175 24.07 39.27 9.95
CA ALA A 175 25.47 39.11 9.55
C ALA A 175 25.55 38.32 8.23
#